data_AF-A7N061-F1
#
_entry.id   AF-A7N061-F1
#
_cell.length_a   1.000
_cell.length_b   1.000
_cell.length_c   1.000
_cell.angle_alpha   90.00
_cell.angle_beta   90.00
_cell.angle_gamma   90.00
#
_symmetry.space_group_name_H-M   'P 1'
#
loop_
_entity.id
_entity.type
_entity.pdbx_description
1 polymer ?
#
loop_
_entity_poly.entity_id
_entity_poly.type
_entity_poly.pdbx_seq_one_letter_code
_entity_poly.pdbx_strand_id
1 'polypeptide(L)'
;MVRNAAKVLNVELHYLPPYSPNLNPIERLWKVMNEHVRNNVYFPSKAAFTSAIKTFFDVTLPEVAGSLVSRITDNFQILKPASSS
;
A
#
# COMPACT_ATOMS: atom_id res chain seq x y z
N MET A 1 -4.55 6.97 22.76
CA MET A 1 -4.59 8.19 21.92
C MET A 1 -5.27 7.95 20.57
N VAL A 2 -4.83 6.96 19.77
CA VAL A 2 -5.39 6.70 18.41
C VAL A 2 -6.86 6.25 18.41
N ARG A 3 -7.25 5.26 19.24
CA ARG A 3 -8.65 4.78 19.31
C ARG A 3 -9.64 5.87 19.72
N ASN A 4 -9.22 6.75 20.63
CA ASN A 4 -10.05 7.88 21.08
C ASN A 4 -10.21 8.91 19.95
N ALA A 5 -9.14 9.22 19.22
CA ALA A 5 -9.21 10.10 18.07
C ALA A 5 -10.12 9.53 16.97
N ALA A 6 -10.01 8.24 16.66
CA ALA A 6 -10.90 7.57 15.70
C ALA A 6 -12.37 7.66 16.13
N LYS A 7 -12.66 7.46 17.42
CA LYS A 7 -14.01 7.61 17.97
C LYS A 7 -14.54 9.05 17.84
N VAL A 8 -13.72 10.05 18.10
CA VAL A 8 -14.10 11.48 17.97
C VAL A 8 -14.34 11.86 16.50
N LEU A 9 -13.54 11.30 15.58
CA LEU A 9 -13.63 11.57 14.13
C LEU A 9 -14.63 10.67 13.40
N ASN A 10 -15.36 9.79 14.13
CA ASN A 10 -16.28 8.82 13.56
C ASN A 10 -15.64 7.90 12.49
N VAL A 11 -14.40 7.46 12.74
CA VAL A 11 -13.66 6.53 11.88
C VAL A 11 -13.77 5.12 12.45
N GLU A 12 -14.25 4.18 11.65
CA GLU A 12 -14.26 2.76 11.99
C GLU A 12 -12.87 2.13 11.84
N LEU A 13 -12.44 1.37 12.84
CA LEU A 13 -11.14 0.69 12.84
C LEU A 13 -11.33 -0.79 12.51
N HIS A 14 -10.87 -1.21 11.34
CA HIS A 14 -10.80 -2.62 10.95
C HIS A 14 -9.49 -3.25 11.43
N TYR A 15 -9.59 -4.27 12.28
CA TYR A 15 -8.42 -5.00 12.78
C TYR A 15 -8.11 -6.18 11.87
N LEU A 16 -6.85 -6.28 11.45
CA LEU A 16 -6.34 -7.41 10.68
C LEU A 16 -5.73 -8.47 11.62
N PRO A 17 -5.81 -9.76 11.27
CA PRO A 17 -5.09 -10.79 11.99
C PRO A 17 -3.57 -10.57 11.92
N PRO A 18 -2.81 -11.04 12.92
CA PRO A 18 -1.36 -10.92 12.94
C PRO A 18 -0.72 -11.48 11.66
N TYR A 19 0.37 -10.86 11.22
CA TYR A 19 1.19 -11.33 10.08
C TYR A 19 0.43 -11.57 8.77
N SER A 20 -0.63 -10.79 8.51
CA SER A 20 -1.48 -10.95 7.32
C SER A 20 -1.36 -9.77 6.34
N PRO A 21 -0.16 -9.47 5.80
CA PRO A 21 0.05 -8.34 4.90
C PRO A 21 -0.77 -8.48 3.60
N ASN A 22 -1.09 -9.71 3.19
CA ASN A 22 -1.94 -9.96 2.02
C ASN A 22 -3.35 -9.38 2.17
N LEU A 23 -3.83 -9.21 3.41
CA LEU A 23 -5.14 -8.62 3.73
C LEU A 23 -5.10 -7.09 3.84
N ASN A 24 -3.94 -6.46 3.64
CA ASN A 24 -3.77 -5.03 3.75
C ASN A 24 -3.60 -4.41 2.34
N PRO A 25 -4.63 -3.75 1.77
CA PRO A 25 -4.56 -3.16 0.43
C PRO A 25 -3.41 -2.17 0.24
N ILE A 26 -2.96 -1.50 1.31
CA ILE A 26 -1.87 -0.52 1.23
C ILE A 26 -0.55 -1.18 0.81
N GLU A 27 -0.32 -2.45 1.16
CA GLU A 27 0.87 -3.21 0.76
C GLU A 27 0.91 -3.41 -0.76
N ARG A 28 -0.28 -3.61 -1.37
CA ARG A 28 -0.40 -3.72 -2.83
C ARG A 28 -0.10 -2.38 -3.51
N LEU A 29 -0.59 -1.28 -2.95
CA LEU A 29 -0.26 0.06 -3.44
C LEU A 29 1.24 0.36 -3.33
N TRP A 30 1.86 0.01 -2.19
CA TRP A 30 3.31 0.16 -1.99
C TRP A 30 4.12 -0.67 -2.98
N LYS A 31 3.67 -1.87 -3.33
CA LYS A 31 4.31 -2.67 -4.37
C LYS A 31 4.28 -1.94 -5.73
N VAL A 32 3.13 -1.38 -6.12
CA VAL A 32 3.01 -0.61 -7.37
C VAL A 32 3.88 0.64 -7.36
N MET A 33 3.92 1.36 -6.24
CA MET A 33 4.80 2.53 -6.07
C MET A 33 6.28 2.13 -6.22
N ASN A 34 6.71 1.03 -5.61
CA ASN A 34 8.07 0.54 -5.74
C ASN A 34 8.40 0.16 -7.19
N GLU A 35 7.48 -0.50 -7.89
CA GLU A 35 7.62 -0.84 -9.32
C GLU A 35 7.85 0.39 -10.21
N HIS A 36 7.17 1.51 -9.93
CA HIS A 36 7.29 2.74 -10.74
C HIS A 36 8.45 3.64 -10.33
N VAL A 37 8.72 3.75 -9.03
CA VAL A 37 9.57 4.82 -8.49
C VAL A 37 10.92 4.31 -7.99
N ARG A 38 10.95 3.13 -7.37
CA ARG A 38 12.07 2.72 -6.53
C ARG A 38 12.90 1.59 -7.12
N ASN A 39 12.29 0.66 -7.83
CA ASN A 39 12.97 -0.52 -8.34
C ASN A 39 14.08 -0.10 -9.30
N ASN A 40 15.32 -0.51 -9.00
CA ASN A 40 16.51 -0.21 -9.79
C ASN A 40 16.84 1.29 -9.94
N VAL A 41 16.31 2.16 -9.08
CA VAL A 41 16.57 3.60 -9.10
C VAL A 41 17.34 4.02 -7.85
N TYR A 42 18.48 4.70 -8.05
CA TYR A 42 19.23 5.34 -6.98
C TYR A 42 18.82 6.81 -6.83
N PHE A 43 18.59 7.24 -5.59
CA PHE A 43 18.29 8.63 -5.27
C PHE A 43 19.48 9.28 -4.56
N PRO A 44 20.05 10.37 -5.10
CA PRO A 44 21.22 11.02 -4.50
C PRO A 44 20.90 11.80 -3.23
N SER A 45 19.62 12.06 -2.94
CA SER A 45 19.20 12.79 -1.75
C SER A 45 17.80 12.39 -1.29
N LYS A 46 17.51 12.66 -0.01
CA LYS A 46 16.16 12.52 0.57
C LYS A 46 15.13 13.38 -0.18
N ALA A 47 15.52 14.56 -0.64
CA ALA A 47 14.64 15.46 -1.38
C ALA A 47 14.25 14.86 -2.74
N ALA A 48 15.21 14.30 -3.48
CA ALA A 48 14.95 13.62 -4.74
C ALA A 48 14.02 12.41 -4.56
N PHE A 49 14.28 11.59 -3.54
CA PHE A 49 13.39 10.47 -3.18
C PHE A 49 11.97 10.93 -2.85
N THR A 50 11.83 11.93 -1.97
CA THR A 50 10.52 12.44 -1.54
C THR A 50 9.75 13.04 -2.71
N SER A 51 10.45 13.77 -3.60
CA SER A 51 9.85 14.35 -4.80
C SER A 51 9.32 13.28 -5.74
N ALA A 52 10.10 12.23 -5.99
CA ALA A 52 9.68 11.14 -6.89
C ALA A 52 8.46 10.39 -6.34
N ILE A 53 8.42 10.15 -5.02
CA ILE A 53 7.25 9.53 -4.37
C ILE A 53 6.02 10.44 -4.46
N LYS A 54 6.17 11.75 -4.26
CA LYS A 54 5.07 12.72 -4.44
C LYS A 54 4.54 12.71 -5.88
N THR A 55 5.43 12.80 -6.86
CA THR A 55 5.07 12.73 -8.28
C THR A 55 4.30 11.46 -8.61
N PHE A 56 4.66 10.33 -8.01
CA PHE A 56 3.91 9.09 -8.19
C PHE A 56 2.47 9.22 -7.69
N PHE A 57 2.23 9.75 -6.50
CA PHE A 57 0.87 9.89 -5.98
C PHE A 57 0.05 10.97 -6.70
N ASP A 58 0.68 12.07 -7.10
CA ASP A 58 0.00 13.23 -7.68
C ASP A 58 -0.27 13.07 -9.18
N VAL A 59 0.61 12.36 -9.92
CA VAL A 59 0.57 12.25 -11.38
C VAL A 59 0.41 10.81 -11.85
N THR A 60 1.39 9.95 -11.52
CA THR A 60 1.45 8.60 -12.10
C THR A 60 0.27 7.72 -11.65
N LEU A 61 -0.07 7.74 -10.36
CA LEU A 61 -1.12 6.90 -9.80
C LEU A 61 -2.49 7.19 -10.42
N PRO A 62 -2.96 8.45 -10.55
CA PRO A 62 -4.18 8.76 -11.29
C PRO A 62 -4.19 8.25 -12.73
N GLU A 63 -3.08 8.39 -13.46
CA GLU A 63 -2.98 7.96 -14.86
C GLU A 63 -3.10 6.44 -15.01
N VAL A 64 -2.50 5.68 -14.09
CA VAL A 64 -2.54 4.21 -14.13
C VAL A 64 -3.69 3.60 -13.33
N ALA A 65 -4.46 4.40 -12.57
CA ALA A 65 -5.46 3.92 -11.61
C ALA A 65 -6.46 2.95 -12.24
N GLY A 66 -6.92 3.24 -13.46
CA GLY A 66 -7.86 2.39 -14.20
C GLY A 66 -7.32 0.97 -14.45
N SER A 67 -6.00 0.83 -14.64
CA SER A 67 -5.34 -0.47 -14.81
C SER A 67 -5.10 -1.21 -13.49
N LEU A 68 -5.09 -0.48 -12.37
CA LEU A 68 -4.83 -1.03 -11.03
C LEU A 68 -6.09 -1.56 -10.34
N VAL A 69 -7.28 -1.32 -10.91
CA VAL A 69 -8.56 -1.76 -10.33
C VAL A 69 -8.59 -3.26 -10.06
N SER A 70 -7.93 -4.08 -10.86
CA SER A 70 -7.83 -5.53 -10.63
C SER A 70 -6.74 -5.93 -9.63
N ARG A 71 -5.70 -5.10 -9.48
CA ARG A 71 -4.54 -5.35 -8.60
C ARG A 71 -4.82 -4.92 -7.17
N ILE A 72 -5.38 -3.74 -6.97
CA ILE A 72 -5.68 -3.14 -5.66
C ILE A 72 -7.17 -3.36 -5.37
N THR A 73 -7.51 -4.60 -5.03
CA THR A 73 -8.88 -5.06 -4.74
C THR A 73 -8.98 -5.62 -3.33
N ASP A 74 -10.21 -5.64 -2.82
CA ASP A 74 -10.58 -6.34 -1.58
C ASP A 74 -10.77 -7.86 -1.79
N ASN A 75 -10.50 -8.35 -3.01
CA ASN A 75 -10.42 -9.77 -3.31
C ASN A 75 -9.07 -10.30 -2.81
N PHE A 76 -9.05 -10.71 -1.55
CA PHE A 76 -7.87 -11.30 -0.94
C PHE A 76 -7.74 -12.78 -1.26
N GLN A 77 -6.53 -13.21 -1.65
CA GLN A 77 -6.25 -14.62 -1.87
C GLN A 77 -6.17 -15.35 -0.53
N ILE A 78 -6.95 -16.42 -0.38
CA ILE A 78 -6.82 -17.33 0.76
C ILE A 78 -5.59 -18.21 0.51
N LEU A 79 -4.49 -17.92 1.21
CA LEU A 79 -3.30 -18.76 1.16
C LEU A 79 -3.52 -20.01 1.99
N LYS A 80 -3.21 -21.18 1.41
CA LYS A 80 -3.16 -22.41 2.19
C LYS A 80 -1.98 -22.32 3.16
N PRO A 81 -2.15 -22.69 4.44
CA PRO A 81 -1.04 -22.73 5.37
C PRO A 81 0.04 -23.68 4.84
N ALA A 82 1.30 -23.27 4.97
CA ALA A 82 2.42 -24.15 4.65
C ALA A 82 2.37 -25.37 5.58
N SER A 83 2.54 -26.58 5.03
CA SER A 83 2.63 -27.79 5.83
C SER A 83 3.78 -27.64 6.82
N SER A 84 3.46 -27.67 8.11
CA SER A 84 4.48 -27.74 9.15
C SER A 84 5.25 -29.05 8.97
N SER A 85 6.58 -28.95 8.85
CA SER A 85 7.49 -30.10 8.89
C SER A 85 7.73 -30.54 10.33
#